data_AF-A0A225UX70-F1
#
_entry.id   AF-A0A225UX70-F1
#
_cell.length_a   1.000
_cell.length_b   1.000
_cell.length_c   1.000
_cell.angle_alpha   90.00
_cell.angle_beta   90.00
_cell.angle_gamma   90.00
#
_symmetry.space_group_name_H-M   'P 1'
#
loop_
_entity.id
_entity.type
_entity.pdbx_description
1 polymer ?
#
loop_
_entity_poly.entity_id
_entity_poly.type
_entity_poly.pdbx_seq_one_letter_code
_entity_poly.pdbx_strand_id
1 'polypeptide(L)'
;MGADGELERRKARIVACGNEQRFGVDYSVTFAAAMEMSSVKLLLALGMTISKEIKRKLGVASEAELVLELQKAFYGLIQSGRLWSKLLQRKLQDAGFKQSLTDMCVYYRWKAEVLVVVGVYVDDLLVTGTRHDAVDTFFAELDDLKEDGYFLDQEATIMELLKKLAWKLRTP
;
A
#
# COMPACT_ATOMS: atom_id res chain seq x y z
N MET A 1 10.91 1.19 15.09
CA MET A 1 12.06 1.62 15.91
C MET A 1 13.07 0.51 15.71
N GLY A 2 14.25 0.86 15.20
CA GLY A 2 15.32 -0.13 15.02
C GLY A 2 15.76 -0.69 16.37
N ALA A 3 16.50 -1.81 16.33
CA ALA A 3 17.04 -2.47 17.53
C ALA A 3 18.02 -1.59 18.34
N ASP A 4 18.45 -0.47 17.76
CA ASP A 4 19.35 0.57 18.30
C ASP A 4 18.60 1.82 18.80
N GLY A 5 17.28 1.86 18.69
CA GLY A 5 16.47 3.03 19.06
C GLY A 5 16.48 4.15 18.01
N GLU A 6 17.09 3.94 16.84
CA GLU A 6 16.99 4.92 15.75
C GLU A 6 15.60 4.90 15.09
N LEU A 7 15.19 6.09 14.68
CA LEU A 7 13.86 6.37 14.16
C LEU A 7 13.77 6.00 12.68
N GLU A 8 13.57 4.71 12.38
CA GLU A 8 13.56 4.19 10.99
C GLU A 8 12.42 4.71 10.08
N ARG A 9 11.32 5.25 10.64
CA ARG A 9 10.19 5.73 9.81
C ARG A 9 9.37 6.81 10.50
N ARG A 10 9.21 7.97 9.85
CA ARG A 10 8.23 8.99 10.22
C ARG A 10 6.91 8.75 9.49
N LYS A 11 5.95 8.08 10.12
CA LYS A 11 4.54 8.08 9.68
C LYS A 11 3.77 9.07 10.55
N ALA A 12 3.38 10.20 9.98
CA ALA A 12 2.37 11.08 10.58
C ALA A 12 1.00 10.71 9.99
N ARG A 13 0.05 10.33 10.84
CA ARG A 13 -1.38 10.35 10.52
C ARG A 13 -1.97 11.47 11.35
N ILE A 14 -2.55 12.49 10.70
CA ILE A 14 -3.37 13.48 11.41
C ILE A 14 -4.64 12.73 11.79
N VAL A 15 -4.69 12.27 13.03
CA VAL A 15 -5.89 11.68 13.63
C VAL A 15 -6.62 12.83 14.29
N ALA A 16 -7.68 13.33 13.66
CA ALA A 16 -8.65 14.14 14.39
C ALA A 16 -9.22 13.27 15.51
N CYS A 17 -9.25 13.79 16.74
CA CYS A 17 -9.79 13.17 17.96
C CYS A 17 -10.89 12.12 17.69
N GLY A 18 -10.52 10.84 17.63
CA GLY A 18 -11.45 9.72 17.37
C GLY A 18 -12.35 9.39 18.57
N ASN A 19 -12.28 10.18 19.64
CA ASN A 19 -12.98 10.01 20.90
C ASN A 19 -14.24 10.89 21.01
N GLU A 20 -14.63 11.62 19.96
CA GLU A 20 -15.85 12.43 19.95
C GLU A 20 -17.06 11.77 19.29
N GLN A 21 -16.91 10.56 18.74
CA GLN A 21 -18.01 9.86 18.07
C GLN A 21 -19.17 9.55 19.04
N ARG A 22 -20.33 10.14 18.76
CA ARG A 22 -21.60 9.94 19.47
C ARG A 22 -22.54 9.09 18.62
N PHE A 23 -22.96 7.96 19.17
CA PHE A 23 -23.94 7.07 18.52
C PHE A 23 -25.21 7.85 18.15
N GLY A 24 -25.61 7.78 16.87
CA GLY A 24 -26.77 8.48 16.32
C GLY A 24 -26.55 9.94 15.87
N VAL A 25 -25.34 10.50 16.03
CA VAL A 25 -25.03 11.88 15.62
C VAL A 25 -24.03 11.90 14.48
N ASP A 26 -22.88 11.27 14.66
CA ASP A 26 -21.73 11.34 13.73
C ASP A 26 -21.11 9.97 13.46
N TYR A 27 -21.68 8.90 14.01
CA TYR A 27 -21.30 7.51 13.76
C TYR A 27 -21.40 7.09 12.28
N SER A 28 -22.23 7.78 11.49
CA SER A 28 -22.42 7.53 10.06
C SER A 28 -21.56 8.43 9.16
N VAL A 29 -20.76 9.34 9.73
CA VAL A 29 -19.94 10.29 8.96
C VAL A 29 -18.50 9.80 8.98
N THR A 30 -17.92 9.58 7.79
CA THR A 30 -16.53 9.11 7.67
C THR A 30 -15.59 10.32 7.76
N PHE A 31 -14.84 10.45 8.86
CA PHE A 31 -13.93 11.58 9.13
C PHE A 31 -12.52 11.43 8.53
N ALA A 32 -12.31 10.44 7.65
CA ALA A 32 -11.04 10.33 6.96
C ALA A 32 -10.99 11.34 5.80
N ALA A 33 -10.06 12.28 5.84
CA ALA A 33 -9.71 13.09 4.68
C ALA A 33 -9.05 12.18 3.63
N ALA A 34 -9.88 11.55 2.81
CA ALA A 34 -9.45 10.73 1.68
C ALA A 34 -9.78 11.48 0.39
N MET A 35 -8.75 11.76 -0.41
CA MET A 35 -8.96 12.35 -1.74
C MET A 35 -9.62 11.32 -2.65
N GLU A 36 -10.67 11.73 -3.36
CA GLU A 36 -11.32 10.86 -4.34
C GLU A 36 -10.37 10.58 -5.52
N MET A 37 -10.45 9.39 -6.10
CA MET A 37 -9.60 8.98 -7.22
C MET A 37 -9.81 9.86 -8.46
N SER A 38 -10.99 10.45 -8.64
CA SER A 38 -11.29 11.48 -9.65
C SER A 38 -10.39 12.71 -9.48
N SER A 39 -10.26 13.22 -8.25
CA SER A 39 -9.39 14.34 -7.89
C SER A 39 -7.91 14.00 -8.06
N VAL A 40 -7.49 12.78 -7.70
CA VAL A 40 -6.11 12.30 -7.97
C VAL A 40 -5.80 12.37 -9.46
N LYS A 41 -6.70 11.83 -10.31
CA LYS A 41 -6.54 11.84 -11.77
C LYS A 41 -6.49 13.26 -12.33
N LEU A 42 -7.34 14.16 -11.82
CA LEU A 42 -7.38 15.56 -12.26
C LEU A 42 -6.09 16.29 -11.88
N LEU A 43 -5.61 16.14 -10.65
CA LEU A 43 -4.35 16.73 -10.19
C LEU A 43 -3.16 16.23 -11.02
N LEU A 44 -3.12 14.94 -11.35
CA LEU A 44 -2.09 14.39 -12.23
C LEU A 44 -2.18 14.98 -13.64
N ALA A 45 -3.37 15.04 -14.23
CA ALA A 45 -3.56 15.62 -15.55
C ALA A 45 -3.13 17.10 -15.61
N LEU A 46 -3.47 17.89 -14.57
CA LEU A 46 -3.13 19.31 -14.49
C LEU A 46 -1.65 19.55 -14.18
N GLY A 47 -1.02 18.71 -13.35
CA GLY A 47 0.39 18.83 -12.98
C GLY A 47 1.36 18.28 -14.02
N MET A 48 0.89 17.52 -15.01
CA MET A 48 1.73 16.87 -16.01
C MET A 48 1.97 17.74 -17.26
N THR A 49 3.03 18.55 -17.27
CA THR A 49 3.60 19.16 -18.50
C THR A 49 4.52 18.21 -19.29
N ILE A 50 4.01 17.53 -20.33
CA ILE A 50 4.77 16.48 -21.05
C ILE A 50 5.71 17.12 -22.08
N SER A 51 7.02 16.88 -21.94
CA SER A 51 8.03 17.46 -22.84
C SER A 51 7.88 16.98 -24.28
N LYS A 52 8.26 17.83 -25.24
CA LYS A 52 8.24 17.50 -26.68
C LYS A 52 9.09 16.25 -27.01
N GLU A 53 10.18 16.02 -26.27
CA GLU A 53 11.02 14.85 -26.46
C GLU A 53 10.30 13.55 -26.09
N ILE A 54 9.54 13.54 -24.99
CA ILE A 54 8.76 12.37 -24.55
C ILE A 54 7.65 12.08 -25.56
N LYS A 55 6.95 13.12 -26.04
CA LYS A 55 5.93 12.99 -27.09
C LYS A 55 6.49 12.36 -28.36
N ARG A 56 7.66 12.82 -28.81
CA ARG A 56 8.37 12.27 -29.97
C ARG A 56 8.77 10.81 -29.75
N LYS A 57 9.29 10.45 -28.57
CA LYS A 57 9.68 9.05 -28.26
C LYS A 57 8.48 8.11 -28.26
N LEU A 58 7.30 8.60 -27.89
CA LEU A 58 6.06 7.83 -27.88
C LEU A 58 5.26 7.92 -29.19
N GLY A 59 5.72 8.72 -30.16
CA GLY A 59 5.10 8.86 -31.47
C GLY A 59 3.75 9.58 -31.47
N VAL A 60 3.45 10.39 -30.46
CA VAL A 60 2.16 11.10 -30.33
C VAL A 60 2.26 12.56 -30.78
N ALA A 61 1.20 13.06 -31.41
CA ALA A 61 1.13 14.45 -31.86
C ALA A 61 0.65 15.39 -30.73
N SER A 62 -0.23 14.91 -29.84
CA SER A 62 -0.77 15.67 -28.73
C SER A 62 -0.85 14.88 -27.42
N GLU A 63 -1.07 15.59 -26.31
CA GLU A 63 -1.28 14.97 -24.99
C GLU A 63 -2.62 14.24 -24.89
N ALA A 64 -3.58 14.56 -25.76
CA ALA A 64 -4.88 13.89 -25.79
C ALA A 64 -4.79 12.43 -26.27
N GLU A 65 -3.69 12.07 -26.93
CA GLU A 65 -3.40 10.69 -27.39
C GLU A 65 -2.68 9.87 -26.32
N LEU A 66 -2.39 10.47 -25.15
CA LEU A 66 -1.68 9.81 -24.07
C LEU A 66 -2.65 9.35 -22.99
N VAL A 67 -2.44 8.12 -22.54
CA VAL A 67 -3.12 7.55 -21.39
C VAL A 67 -2.12 7.21 -20.30
N LEU A 68 -2.61 7.23 -19.07
CA LEU A 68 -1.85 6.85 -17.89
C LEU A 68 -2.23 5.43 -17.48
N GLU A 69 -1.26 4.52 -17.58
CA GLU A 69 -1.38 3.14 -17.16
C GLU A 69 -0.89 2.99 -15.71
N LEU A 70 -1.78 2.61 -14.81
CA LEU A 70 -1.45 2.30 -13.42
C LEU A 70 -0.75 0.93 -13.34
N GLN A 71 0.52 0.89 -12.90
CA GLN A 71 1.32 -0.33 -12.75
C GLN A 71 1.19 -0.98 -11.36
N LYS A 72 0.83 -0.21 -10.32
CA LYS A 72 0.58 -0.72 -8.95
C LYS A 72 -0.78 -0.28 -8.45
N ALA A 73 -1.47 -1.13 -7.70
CA ALA A 73 -2.80 -0.84 -7.23
C ALA A 73 -2.77 0.26 -6.14
N PHE A 74 -3.45 1.39 -6.37
CA PHE A 74 -3.54 2.45 -5.36
C PHE A 74 -4.51 2.12 -4.24
N TYR A 75 -4.18 2.53 -3.02
CA TYR A 75 -5.12 2.48 -1.91
C TYR A 75 -6.44 3.19 -2.28
N GLY A 76 -7.57 2.59 -1.91
CA GLY A 76 -8.91 3.09 -2.26
C GLY A 76 -9.48 2.60 -3.60
N LEU A 77 -8.70 1.94 -4.46
CA LEU A 77 -9.31 1.17 -5.55
C LEU A 77 -9.88 -0.15 -5.00
N ILE A 78 -11.08 -0.51 -5.44
CA ILE A 78 -11.75 -1.76 -5.03
C ILE A 78 -10.86 -2.99 -5.32
N GLN A 79 -10.06 -2.95 -6.38
CA GLN A 79 -9.16 -4.05 -6.75
C GLN A 79 -7.90 -4.13 -5.88
N SER A 80 -7.49 -3.05 -5.22
CA SER A 80 -6.24 -3.01 -4.44
C SER A 80 -6.28 -3.91 -3.24
N GLY A 81 -7.41 -3.96 -2.51
CA GLY A 81 -7.58 -4.89 -1.39
C GLY A 81 -7.44 -6.35 -1.82
N ARG A 82 -7.99 -6.70 -3.00
CA ARG A 82 -7.86 -8.06 -3.56
C ARG A 82 -6.43 -8.38 -3.98
N LEU A 83 -5.74 -7.44 -4.62
CA LEU A 83 -4.35 -7.65 -5.06
C LEU A 83 -3.41 -7.77 -3.87
N TRP A 84 -3.61 -6.94 -2.84
CA TRP A 84 -2.90 -7.02 -1.56
C TRP A 84 -3.11 -8.37 -0.88
N SER A 85 -4.37 -8.79 -0.72
CA SER A 85 -4.70 -10.09 -0.11
C SER A 85 -4.04 -11.26 -0.84
N LYS A 86 -4.05 -11.27 -2.18
CA LYS A 86 -3.37 -12.30 -2.99
C LYS A 86 -1.85 -12.30 -2.82
N LEU A 87 -1.24 -11.10 -2.80
CA LEU A 87 0.21 -10.95 -2.63
C LEU A 87 0.63 -11.47 -1.25
N LEU A 88 -0.07 -11.04 -0.20
CA LEU A 88 0.17 -11.45 1.18
C LEU A 88 -0.02 -12.96 1.35
N GLN A 89 -1.12 -13.51 0.83
CA GLN A 89 -1.38 -14.95 0.88
C GLN A 89 -0.22 -15.74 0.26
N ARG A 90 0.22 -15.36 -0.96
CA ARG A 90 1.34 -16.03 -1.63
C ARG A 90 2.60 -15.97 -0.77
N LYS A 91 2.94 -14.80 -0.24
CA LYS A 91 4.14 -14.62 0.60
C LYS A 91 4.09 -15.45 1.89
N LEU A 92 2.94 -15.48 2.57
CA LEU A 92 2.75 -16.30 3.75
C LEU A 92 2.87 -17.79 3.41
N GLN A 93 2.30 -18.24 2.29
CA GLN A 93 2.44 -19.62 1.81
C GLN A 93 3.90 -19.98 1.47
N ASP A 94 4.62 -19.09 0.79
CA ASP A 94 6.04 -19.26 0.47
C ASP A 94 6.90 -19.33 1.76
N ALA A 95 6.53 -18.57 2.80
CA ALA A 95 7.13 -18.64 4.14
C ALA A 95 6.66 -19.87 4.96
N GLY A 96 5.85 -20.77 4.37
CA GLY A 96 5.40 -22.01 5.00
C GLY A 96 4.22 -21.86 5.96
N PHE A 97 3.53 -20.72 5.95
CA PHE A 97 2.25 -20.58 6.65
C PHE A 97 1.12 -21.25 5.88
N LYS A 98 0.15 -21.76 6.63
CA LYS A 98 -1.09 -22.32 6.10
C LYS A 98 -2.24 -21.39 6.46
N GLN A 99 -3.16 -21.20 5.53
CA GLN A 99 -4.40 -20.47 5.78
C GLN A 99 -5.35 -21.34 6.62
N SER A 100 -6.07 -20.74 7.57
CA SER A 100 -7.12 -21.40 8.32
C SER A 100 -8.32 -21.71 7.42
N LEU A 101 -8.95 -22.86 7.65
CA LEU A 101 -10.17 -23.27 6.94
C LEU A 101 -11.43 -22.60 7.50
N THR A 102 -11.37 -22.15 8.77
CA THR A 102 -12.51 -21.52 9.46
C THR A 102 -12.52 -20.01 9.29
N ASP A 103 -11.35 -19.39 9.09
CA ASP A 103 -11.21 -17.95 8.91
C ASP A 103 -10.13 -17.66 7.86
N MET A 104 -10.53 -17.13 6.70
CA MET A 104 -9.63 -16.83 5.58
C MET A 104 -8.63 -15.70 5.88
N CYS A 105 -8.86 -14.92 6.93
CA CYS A 105 -7.95 -13.88 7.39
C CYS A 105 -6.91 -14.39 8.39
N VAL A 106 -6.99 -15.66 8.79
CA VAL A 106 -6.06 -16.25 9.77
C VAL A 106 -5.11 -17.22 9.08
N TYR A 107 -3.83 -17.07 9.37
CA TYR A 107 -2.75 -17.95 8.92
C TYR A 107 -1.99 -18.48 10.12
N TYR A 108 -1.41 -19.66 9.99
CA TYR A 108 -0.63 -20.28 11.06
C TYR A 108 0.54 -21.09 10.51
N ARG A 109 1.60 -21.18 11.30
CA ARG A 109 2.78 -22.01 11.04
C ARG A 109 3.12 -22.74 12.32
N TRP A 110 3.13 -24.08 12.27
CA TRP A 110 3.55 -24.94 13.36
C TRP A 110 4.80 -25.71 12.95
N LYS A 111 5.93 -25.46 13.59
CA LYS A 111 7.21 -26.11 13.30
C LYS A 111 8.03 -26.27 14.57
N ALA A 112 8.59 -27.46 14.80
CA ALA A 112 9.42 -27.75 15.97
C ALA A 112 8.77 -27.30 17.30
N GLU A 113 7.47 -27.59 17.47
CA GLU A 113 6.66 -27.20 18.64
C GLU A 113 6.47 -25.68 18.85
N VAL A 114 6.84 -24.88 17.86
CA VAL A 114 6.61 -23.44 17.84
C VAL A 114 5.43 -23.12 16.94
N LEU A 115 4.44 -22.43 17.49
CA LEU A 115 3.29 -21.91 16.78
C LEU A 115 3.50 -20.42 16.53
N VAL A 116 3.23 -19.99 15.30
CA VAL A 116 3.01 -18.58 14.96
C VAL A 116 1.66 -18.46 14.27
N VAL A 117 0.84 -17.52 14.70
CA VAL A 117 -0.48 -17.20 14.14
C VAL A 117 -0.48 -15.76 13.68
N VAL A 118 -1.02 -15.52 12.49
CA VAL A 118 -1.11 -14.21 11.84
C VAL A 118 -2.57 -13.97 11.48
N GLY A 119 -3.20 -12.99 12.12
CA GLY A 119 -4.48 -12.42 11.70
C GLY A 119 -4.26 -11.23 10.78
N VAL A 120 -5.00 -11.17 9.68
CA VAL A 120 -4.94 -10.09 8.69
C VAL A 120 -6.19 -9.23 8.81
N TYR A 121 -6.01 -7.94 9.08
CA TYR A 121 -7.09 -6.97 9.10
C TYR A 121 -6.79 -5.83 8.11
N VAL A 122 -7.32 -5.93 6.90
CA VAL A 122 -7.07 -4.98 5.80
C VAL A 122 -5.55 -4.85 5.55
N ASP A 123 -4.93 -3.76 6.01
CA ASP A 123 -3.50 -3.48 5.83
C ASP A 123 -2.67 -3.82 7.09
N ASP A 124 -3.32 -4.18 8.19
CA ASP A 124 -2.68 -4.45 9.48
C ASP A 124 -2.56 -5.96 9.71
N LEU A 125 -1.45 -6.36 10.34
CA LEU A 125 -1.17 -7.74 10.75
C LEU A 125 -1.15 -7.83 12.27
N LEU A 126 -1.97 -8.73 12.82
CA LEU A 126 -1.93 -9.15 14.21
C LEU A 126 -1.15 -10.46 14.30
N VAL A 127 0.02 -10.45 14.93
CA VAL A 127 0.90 -11.61 14.99
C VAL A 127 1.10 -12.05 16.43
N THR A 128 1.00 -13.35 16.67
CA THR A 128 1.29 -13.95 17.98
C THR A 128 2.00 -15.28 17.78
N GLY A 129 2.74 -15.72 18.79
CA GLY A 129 3.41 -17.02 18.75
C GLY A 129 3.75 -17.54 20.14
N THR A 130 4.09 -18.82 20.22
CA THR A 130 4.48 -19.47 21.48
C THR A 130 5.88 -19.08 21.95
N ARG A 131 6.67 -18.42 21.09
CA ARG A 131 7.98 -17.84 21.42
C ARG A 131 8.16 -16.48 20.76
N HIS A 132 8.87 -15.59 21.44
CA HIS A 132 9.13 -14.22 20.97
C HIS A 132 10.05 -14.19 19.74
N ASP A 133 11.14 -14.95 19.76
CA ASP A 133 12.12 -15.03 18.66
C ASP A 133 11.50 -15.48 17.33
N ALA A 134 10.45 -16.31 17.39
CA ALA A 134 9.71 -16.75 16.22
C ALA A 134 8.84 -15.64 15.61
N VAL A 135 8.32 -14.73 16.44
CA VAL A 135 7.60 -13.53 15.98
C VAL A 135 8.57 -12.54 15.35
N ASP A 136 9.74 -12.34 15.95
CA ASP A 136 10.78 -11.47 15.39
C ASP A 136 11.27 -12.00 14.03
N THR A 137 11.51 -13.31 13.94
CA THR A 137 11.89 -13.98 12.69
C THR A 137 10.81 -13.81 11.62
N PHE A 138 9.53 -13.90 11.98
CA PHE A 138 8.43 -13.66 11.05
C PHE A 138 8.47 -12.24 10.47
N PHE A 139 8.67 -11.21 11.30
CA PHE A 139 8.77 -9.84 10.79
C PHE A 139 10.01 -9.62 9.92
N ALA A 140 11.12 -10.30 10.21
CA ALA A 140 12.30 -10.31 9.35
C ALA A 140 12.03 -10.97 7.98
N GLU A 141 11.30 -12.10 7.96
CA GLU A 141 10.87 -12.76 6.71
C GLU A 141 9.92 -11.89 5.87
N LEU A 142 9.15 -11.01 6.52
CA LEU A 142 8.27 -10.05 5.85
C LEU A 142 8.95 -8.72 5.50
N ASP A 143 10.19 -8.47 5.91
CA ASP A 143 10.84 -7.18 5.66
C ASP A 143 11.02 -6.91 4.16
N ASP A 144 11.14 -7.98 3.37
CA ASP A 144 11.07 -7.99 1.90
C ASP A 144 9.75 -7.45 1.31
N LEU A 145 8.70 -7.21 2.11
CA LEU A 145 7.45 -6.56 1.69
C LEU A 145 7.45 -5.05 1.87
N LYS A 146 8.44 -4.47 2.57
CA LYS A 146 8.56 -3.02 2.72
C LYS A 146 9.12 -2.40 1.44
N GLU A 147 8.33 -2.38 0.37
CA GLU A 147 8.58 -1.39 -0.68
C GLU A 147 8.27 0.01 -0.14
N ASP A 148 9.27 0.86 -0.28
CA ASP A 148 9.40 2.28 0.03
C ASP A 148 8.08 3.05 0.27
N GLY A 149 7.99 3.70 1.44
CA GLY A 149 6.99 4.74 1.64
C GLY A 149 7.32 5.95 0.76
N TYR A 150 6.47 6.24 -0.22
CA TYR A 150 6.71 7.32 -1.17
C TYR A 150 6.33 8.69 -0.60
N PHE A 151 7.31 9.61 -0.56
CA PHE A 151 7.09 11.05 -0.36
C PHE A 151 7.01 11.73 -1.74
N LEU A 152 5.96 12.51 -1.97
CA LEU A 152 5.83 13.37 -3.15
C LEU A 152 6.46 14.73 -2.83
N ASP A 153 7.63 14.98 -3.40
CA ASP A 153 8.28 16.29 -3.42
C ASP A 153 7.67 17.16 -4.54
N GLN A 154 7.56 18.47 -4.31
CA GLN A 154 6.87 19.42 -5.20
C GLN A 154 7.63 19.70 -6.51
N GLU A 155 8.90 19.30 -6.64
CA GLU A 155 9.75 19.59 -7.82
C GLU A 155 10.03 18.39 -8.75
N ALA A 156 9.27 17.30 -8.66
CA ALA A 156 9.58 16.09 -9.44
C ALA A 156 9.23 16.19 -10.94
N THR A 157 10.15 15.76 -11.81
CA THR A 157 9.90 15.63 -13.26
C THR A 157 8.79 14.59 -13.51
N ILE A 158 7.97 14.72 -14.56
CA ILE A 158 6.87 13.78 -14.85
C ILE A 158 7.31 12.32 -14.86
N MET A 159 8.43 12.00 -15.50
CA MET A 159 8.92 10.62 -15.53
C MET A 159 9.29 10.11 -14.14
N GLU A 160 9.66 11.01 -13.23
CA GLU A 160 9.97 10.72 -11.84
C GLU A 160 8.70 10.58 -11.01
N LEU A 161 7.70 11.46 -11.19
CA LEU A 161 6.36 11.32 -10.60
C LEU A 161 5.68 10.03 -11.02
N LEU A 162 5.73 9.71 -12.32
CA LEU A 162 5.21 8.47 -12.89
C LEU A 162 5.93 7.26 -12.30
N LYS A 163 7.26 7.27 -12.20
CA LYS A 163 8.00 6.20 -11.51
C LYS A 163 7.61 6.08 -10.03
N LYS A 164 7.56 7.20 -9.29
CA LYS A 164 7.22 7.27 -7.86
C LYS A 164 5.80 6.76 -7.58
N LEU A 165 4.87 7.01 -8.49
CA LEU A 165 3.48 6.57 -8.37
C LEU A 165 3.21 5.21 -9.00
N ALA A 166 4.22 4.61 -9.64
CA ALA A 166 4.11 3.41 -10.48
C ALA A 166 3.07 3.57 -11.61
N TRP A 167 3.12 4.68 -12.33
CA TRP A 167 2.33 4.97 -13.51
C TRP A 167 3.25 4.94 -14.74
N LYS A 168 2.71 4.54 -15.88
CA LYS A 168 3.42 4.52 -17.15
C LYS A 168 2.62 5.27 -18.20
N LEU A 169 3.30 6.17 -18.90
CA LEU A 169 2.73 6.84 -20.07
C LEU A 169 2.64 5.81 -21.21
N ARG A 170 1.46 5.67 -21.81
CA ARG A 170 1.27 4.85 -23.02
C ARG A 170 0.35 5.54 -24.02
N THR A 171 0.42 5.07 -25.26
CA THR A 171 -0.65 5.20 -26.23
C THR A 171 -1.71 4.13 -25.97
N PRO A 172 -3.00 4.38 -26.27
CA PRO A 172 -4.07 3.39 -26.16
C PRO A 172 -3.75 2.04 -26.83
#